data_AF-A0A3D0P0H9-F1
#
_entry.id   AF-A0A3D0P0H9-F1
#
_cell.length_a   1.000
_cell.length_b   1.000
_cell.length_c   1.000
_cell.angle_alpha   90.00
_cell.angle_beta   90.00
_cell.angle_gamma   90.00
#
_symmetry.space_group_name_H-M   'P 1'
#
loop_
_entity.id
_entity.type
_entity.pdbx_description
1 polymer ?
#
loop_
_entity_poly.entity_id
_entity_poly.type
_entity_poly.pdbx_seq_one_letter_code
_entity_poly.pdbx_strand_id
1 'polypeptide(L)'
;MSTPGATLEGAMMHMAFMLSVRGIPQIYYGDELAMAGGHDPDNRKDFPGGFRGDVRNAFTREGRTAEEQRMFEWTRKWMNTRRTSIGMANGTTTDLFYDKDAYVFERRVQLVDWMAAVLIAFNASDKEKVIEIDYVVPERIALFEVSLGPVVSDRETVKSDGKRLRITMAPRSAFVYEIKPAR
;
A
#
# COMPACT_ATOMS: atom_id res chain seq x y z
N MET A 1 3.73 -16.41 3.28
CA MET A 1 2.53 -16.76 4.08
C MET A 1 2.83 -17.90 5.05
N SER A 2 3.23 -17.59 6.29
CA SER A 2 3.60 -18.60 7.30
C SER A 2 2.69 -18.62 8.54
N THR A 3 1.73 -17.70 8.61
CA THR A 3 0.82 -17.57 9.74
C THR A 3 -0.44 -18.41 9.47
N PRO A 4 -0.91 -19.23 10.43
CA PRO A 4 -2.19 -19.93 10.32
C PRO A 4 -3.34 -18.96 10.02
N GLY A 5 -4.14 -19.26 8.99
CA GLY A 5 -5.25 -18.40 8.55
C GLY A 5 -4.84 -17.19 7.70
N ALA A 6 -3.57 -17.07 7.31
CA ALA A 6 -3.14 -16.04 6.37
C ALA A 6 -3.82 -16.23 4.99
N THR A 7 -4.28 -15.14 4.42
CA THR A 7 -4.83 -15.08 3.06
C THR A 7 -3.92 -14.25 2.16
N LEU A 8 -4.06 -14.41 0.84
CA LEU A 8 -3.36 -13.58 -0.14
C LEU A 8 -3.68 -12.09 0.08
N GLU A 9 -4.94 -11.74 0.27
CA GLU A 9 -5.38 -10.36 0.54
C GLU A 9 -4.75 -9.81 1.82
N GLY A 10 -4.63 -10.64 2.87
CA GLY A 10 -3.92 -10.27 4.10
C GLY A 10 -2.43 -9.99 3.86
N ALA A 11 -1.77 -10.82 3.06
CA ALA A 11 -0.37 -10.61 2.68
C ALA A 11 -0.18 -9.34 1.83
N MET A 12 -1.09 -9.08 0.89
CA MET A 12 -1.11 -7.85 0.09
C MET A 12 -1.28 -6.61 0.99
N MET A 13 -2.24 -6.63 1.92
CA MET A 13 -2.45 -5.55 2.89
C MET A 13 -1.21 -5.32 3.77
N HIS A 14 -0.57 -6.39 4.23
CA HIS A 14 0.68 -6.31 4.99
C HIS A 14 1.82 -5.67 4.16
N MET A 15 2.00 -6.08 2.92
CA MET A 15 3.01 -5.52 2.02
C MET A 15 2.80 -4.02 1.78
N ALA A 16 1.55 -3.60 1.56
CA ALA A 16 1.19 -2.20 1.41
C ALA A 16 1.47 -1.38 2.68
N PHE A 17 1.15 -1.94 3.84
CA PHE A 17 1.46 -1.31 5.13
C PHE A 17 2.97 -1.15 5.32
N MET A 18 3.74 -2.23 5.17
CA MET A 18 5.21 -2.22 5.29
C MET A 18 5.86 -1.21 4.33
N LEU A 19 5.35 -1.09 3.11
CA LEU A 19 5.87 -0.16 2.12
C LEU A 19 5.43 1.29 2.31
N SER A 20 4.41 1.58 3.13
CA SER A 20 3.86 2.93 3.30
C SER A 20 4.25 3.62 4.61
N VAL A 21 4.59 2.84 5.65
CA VAL A 21 5.05 3.38 6.93
C VAL A 21 6.43 4.04 6.85
N ARG A 22 6.77 4.79 7.91
CA ARG A 22 8.11 5.37 8.10
C ARG A 22 9.14 4.26 8.35
N GLY A 23 10.35 4.42 7.81
CA GLY A 23 11.44 3.46 7.95
C GLY A 23 11.99 2.94 6.63
N ILE A 24 12.96 2.03 6.68
CA ILE A 24 13.51 1.37 5.50
C ILE A 24 12.79 0.02 5.38
N PRO A 25 11.92 -0.18 4.37
CA PRO A 25 11.23 -1.46 4.21
C PRO A 25 12.24 -2.54 3.84
N GLN A 26 12.13 -3.68 4.50
CA GLN A 26 12.87 -4.91 4.18
C GLN A 26 11.86 -5.97 3.76
N ILE A 27 12.06 -6.56 2.58
CA ILE A 27 11.23 -7.64 2.04
C ILE A 27 12.08 -8.91 2.01
N TYR A 28 11.52 -10.04 2.43
CA TYR A 28 12.17 -11.33 2.32
C TYR A 28 11.83 -11.97 0.97
N TYR A 29 12.80 -12.66 0.35
CA TYR A 29 12.60 -13.21 -0.99
C TYR A 29 11.43 -14.21 -0.98
N GLY A 30 10.58 -14.14 -2.00
CA GLY A 30 9.39 -14.97 -2.10
C GLY A 30 8.13 -14.32 -1.50
N ASP A 31 8.25 -13.30 -0.66
CA ASP A 31 7.08 -12.55 -0.17
C ASP A 31 6.35 -11.83 -1.32
N GLU A 32 7.07 -11.40 -2.35
CA GLU A 32 6.49 -10.82 -3.57
C GLU A 32 5.67 -11.82 -4.40
N LEU A 33 5.77 -13.11 -4.10
CA LEU A 33 4.96 -14.20 -4.64
C LEU A 33 4.00 -14.79 -3.59
N ALA A 34 3.97 -14.23 -2.38
CA ALA A 34 3.26 -14.78 -1.24
C ALA A 34 3.66 -16.23 -0.88
N MET A 35 4.91 -16.63 -1.12
CA MET A 35 5.40 -18.00 -0.87
C MET A 35 5.04 -18.48 0.54
N ALA A 36 4.46 -19.67 0.64
CA ALA A 36 4.11 -20.28 1.91
C ALA A 36 5.33 -20.89 2.61
N GLY A 37 5.36 -20.81 3.94
CA GLY A 37 6.45 -21.34 4.75
C GLY A 37 6.00 -21.69 6.17
N GLY A 38 6.90 -22.24 6.96
CA GLY A 38 6.66 -22.66 8.34
C GLY A 38 7.87 -22.41 9.23
N HIS A 39 8.14 -23.31 10.17
CA HIS A 39 9.40 -23.30 10.89
C HIS A 39 10.56 -23.73 9.99
N ASP A 40 11.80 -23.40 10.38
CA ASP A 40 12.99 -23.87 9.68
C ASP A 40 12.94 -25.40 9.49
N PRO A 41 13.23 -25.91 8.28
CA PRO A 41 13.73 -25.19 7.10
C PRO A 41 12.64 -24.65 6.13
N ASP A 42 11.35 -24.83 6.44
CA ASP A 42 10.23 -24.53 5.54
C ASP A 42 10.07 -23.04 5.20
N ASN A 43 10.65 -22.14 6.01
CA ASN A 43 10.72 -20.70 5.72
C ASN A 43 11.86 -20.30 4.77
N ARG A 44 12.65 -21.25 4.26
CA ARG A 44 13.85 -21.00 3.42
C ARG A 44 13.83 -21.83 2.14
N LYS A 45 12.64 -22.04 1.58
CA LYS A 45 12.47 -22.77 0.30
C LYS A 45 13.23 -22.08 -0.83
N ASP A 46 13.61 -22.86 -1.82
CA ASP A 46 14.16 -22.34 -3.06
C ASP A 46 13.14 -21.46 -3.78
N PHE A 47 13.61 -20.34 -4.31
CA PHE A 47 12.76 -19.50 -5.14
C PHE A 47 12.50 -20.21 -6.47
N PRO A 48 11.25 -20.28 -6.99
CA PRO A 48 10.96 -21.01 -8.21
C PRO A 48 11.70 -20.40 -9.42
N GLY A 49 12.64 -21.14 -10.01
CA GLY A 49 13.50 -20.68 -11.11
C GLY A 49 14.91 -20.28 -10.66
N GLY A 50 15.20 -20.36 -9.36
CA GLY A 50 16.50 -20.01 -8.78
C GLY A 50 17.60 -21.00 -9.13
N PHE A 51 17.27 -22.22 -9.53
CA PHE A 51 18.24 -23.27 -9.84
C PHE A 51 18.15 -23.78 -11.27
N ARG A 52 19.30 -24.21 -11.81
CA ARG A 52 19.37 -24.79 -13.15
C ARG A 52 18.61 -26.11 -13.18
N GLY A 53 17.62 -26.21 -14.05
CA GLY A 53 16.77 -27.39 -14.19
C GLY A 53 15.42 -27.27 -13.50
N ASP A 54 15.15 -26.14 -12.82
CA ASP A 54 13.81 -25.85 -12.32
C ASP A 54 12.78 -25.89 -13.46
N VAL A 55 11.74 -26.69 -13.26
CA VAL A 55 10.64 -26.85 -14.23
C VAL A 55 9.83 -25.55 -14.39
N ARG A 56 9.88 -24.70 -13.37
CA ARG A 56 9.08 -23.48 -13.26
C ARG A 56 10.00 -22.29 -12.95
N ASN A 57 9.76 -21.16 -13.60
CA ASN A 57 10.57 -19.95 -13.42
C ASN A 57 9.69 -18.73 -13.07
N ALA A 58 9.63 -18.35 -11.80
CA ALA A 58 8.83 -17.23 -11.33
C ALA A 58 9.49 -15.85 -11.55
N PHE A 59 10.70 -15.79 -12.10
CA PHE A 59 11.28 -14.52 -12.58
C PHE A 59 10.54 -13.98 -13.82
N THR A 60 9.91 -14.86 -14.62
CA THR A 60 9.10 -14.46 -15.77
C THR A 60 7.63 -14.34 -15.41
N ARG A 61 6.83 -13.64 -16.23
CA ARG A 61 5.37 -13.54 -16.02
C ARG A 61 4.69 -14.86 -16.27
N GLU A 62 5.15 -15.58 -17.29
CA GLU A 62 4.58 -16.83 -17.77
C GLU A 62 4.79 -17.98 -16.77
N GLY A 63 5.84 -17.92 -15.94
CA GLY A 63 6.10 -18.91 -14.91
C GLY A 63 5.51 -18.60 -13.53
N ARG A 64 4.71 -17.53 -13.40
CA ARG A 64 3.95 -17.19 -12.20
C ARG A 64 2.50 -17.69 -12.31
N THR A 65 1.96 -18.19 -11.21
CA THR A 65 0.52 -18.45 -11.06
C THR A 65 -0.25 -17.13 -11.02
N ALA A 66 -1.59 -17.21 -11.14
CA ALA A 66 -2.42 -16.02 -11.06
C ALA A 66 -2.29 -15.27 -9.72
N GLU A 67 -2.20 -15.99 -8.60
CA GLU A 67 -2.07 -15.41 -7.26
C GLU A 67 -0.70 -14.74 -7.06
N GLU A 68 0.36 -15.40 -7.51
CA GLU A 68 1.72 -14.84 -7.46
C GLU A 68 1.85 -13.63 -8.38
N GLN A 69 1.23 -13.65 -9.56
CA GLN A 69 1.18 -12.49 -10.44
C GLN A 69 0.50 -11.31 -9.75
N ARG A 70 -0.63 -11.55 -9.07
CA ARG A 70 -1.34 -10.52 -8.30
C ARG A 70 -0.44 -9.94 -7.20
N MET A 71 0.20 -10.78 -6.39
CA MET A 71 1.10 -10.31 -5.32
C MET A 71 2.31 -9.55 -5.87
N PHE A 72 2.88 -10.03 -6.98
CA PHE A 72 4.03 -9.40 -7.60
C PHE A 72 3.69 -8.01 -8.15
N GLU A 73 2.59 -7.90 -8.90
CA GLU A 73 2.12 -6.61 -9.45
C GLU A 73 1.79 -5.64 -8.32
N TRP A 74 1.14 -6.13 -7.26
CA TRP A 74 0.85 -5.36 -6.07
C TRP A 74 2.11 -4.82 -5.40
N THR A 75 3.07 -5.69 -5.11
CA THR A 75 4.36 -5.33 -4.51
C THR A 75 5.11 -4.32 -5.39
N ARG A 76 5.20 -4.59 -6.70
CA ARG A 76 5.83 -3.70 -7.67
C ARG A 76 5.17 -2.33 -7.72
N LYS A 77 3.84 -2.27 -7.61
CA LYS A 77 3.07 -1.01 -7.62
C LYS A 77 3.47 -0.14 -6.43
N TRP A 78 3.38 -0.65 -5.20
CA TRP A 78 3.77 0.08 -3.98
C TRP A 78 5.23 0.47 -3.91
N MET A 79 6.13 -0.42 -4.34
CA MET A 79 7.56 -0.11 -4.39
C MET A 79 7.84 1.05 -5.35
N ASN A 80 7.19 1.07 -6.53
CA ASN A 80 7.32 2.18 -7.45
C ASN A 80 6.75 3.48 -6.87
N THR A 81 5.59 3.43 -6.18
CA THR A 81 5.05 4.58 -5.45
C THR A 81 6.05 5.15 -4.47
N ARG A 82 6.61 4.29 -3.62
CA ARG A 82 7.55 4.70 -2.58
C ARG A 82 8.77 5.37 -3.20
N ARG A 83 9.27 4.78 -4.29
CA ARG A 83 10.46 5.25 -5.01
C ARG A 83 10.25 6.63 -5.63
N THR A 84 9.05 6.94 -6.11
CA THR A 84 8.77 8.20 -6.81
C THR A 84 8.11 9.27 -5.94
N SER A 85 7.61 8.90 -4.75
CA SER A 85 6.94 9.82 -3.83
C SER A 85 7.86 10.26 -2.71
N ILE A 86 8.27 11.53 -2.73
CA ILE A 86 9.06 12.16 -1.65
C ILE A 86 8.28 12.14 -0.32
N GLY A 87 6.96 12.37 -0.36
CA GLY A 87 6.11 12.30 0.83
C GLY A 87 6.16 10.91 1.47
N MET A 88 6.03 9.85 0.68
CA MET A 88 6.05 8.47 1.18
C MET A 88 7.44 8.04 1.68
N ALA A 89 8.51 8.42 0.99
CA ALA A 89 9.88 8.07 1.36
C ALA A 89 10.39 8.84 2.60
N ASN A 90 10.14 10.15 2.66
CA ASN A 90 10.80 11.06 3.60
C ASN A 90 9.84 11.83 4.52
N GLY A 91 8.53 11.76 4.29
CA GLY A 91 7.56 12.56 5.03
C GLY A 91 7.41 12.15 6.50
N THR A 92 7.11 13.13 7.34
CA THR A 92 6.62 12.92 8.70
C THR A 92 5.25 12.26 8.65
N THR A 93 4.98 11.32 9.57
CA THR A 93 3.69 10.65 9.68
C THR A 93 2.74 11.43 10.57
N THR A 94 1.53 11.68 10.09
CA THR A 94 0.42 12.25 10.88
C THR A 94 -0.75 11.26 10.85
N ASP A 95 -1.14 10.76 12.01
CA ASP A 95 -2.32 9.90 12.13
C ASP A 95 -3.58 10.74 12.00
N LEU A 96 -4.46 10.39 11.06
CA LEU A 96 -5.68 11.15 10.78
C LEU A 96 -6.93 10.44 11.29
N PHE A 97 -6.97 9.12 11.19
CA PHE A 97 -8.04 8.29 11.71
C PHE A 97 -7.53 6.89 12.00
N TYR A 98 -7.96 6.29 13.10
CA TYR A 98 -7.77 4.86 13.32
C TYR A 98 -8.90 4.29 14.18
N ASP A 99 -9.27 3.05 13.89
CA ASP A 99 -10.07 2.21 14.76
C ASP A 99 -9.71 0.74 14.57
N LYS A 100 -10.57 -0.18 15.01
CA LYS A 100 -10.30 -1.62 14.93
C LYS A 100 -10.06 -2.15 13.51
N ASP A 101 -10.65 -1.51 12.48
CA ASP A 101 -10.64 -2.03 11.11
C ASP A 101 -10.02 -1.07 10.10
N ALA A 102 -9.80 0.20 10.45
CA ALA A 102 -9.31 1.18 9.50
C ALA A 102 -8.23 2.06 10.07
N TYR A 103 -7.35 2.51 9.18
CA TYR A 103 -6.28 3.40 9.50
C TYR A 103 -6.01 4.34 8.33
N VAL A 104 -6.02 5.64 8.61
CA VAL A 104 -5.73 6.71 7.65
C VAL A 104 -4.63 7.58 8.25
N PHE A 105 -3.57 7.79 7.49
CA PHE A 105 -2.48 8.66 7.88
C PHE A 105 -1.94 9.44 6.69
N GLU A 106 -1.32 10.56 6.99
CA GLU A 106 -0.58 11.36 6.03
C GLU A 106 0.92 11.09 6.16
N ARG A 107 1.65 11.14 5.04
CA ARG A 107 3.09 11.37 5.04
C ARG A 107 3.40 12.68 4.32
N ARG A 108 3.95 13.67 5.05
CA ARG A 108 4.19 15.02 4.54
C ARG A 108 5.64 15.45 4.69
N VAL A 109 6.19 16.00 3.62
CA VAL A 109 7.39 16.86 3.64
C VAL A 109 6.94 18.29 3.39
N GLN A 110 7.27 19.20 4.30
CA GLN A 110 7.01 20.62 4.19
C GLN A 110 8.32 21.40 4.24
N LEU A 111 8.56 22.22 3.22
CA LEU A 111 9.58 23.26 3.16
C LEU A 111 8.89 24.62 3.07
N VAL A 112 9.65 25.72 3.12
CA VAL A 112 9.10 27.09 3.16
C VAL A 112 8.11 27.36 2.02
N ASP A 113 8.49 27.04 0.77
CA ASP A 113 7.66 27.31 -0.43
C ASP A 113 7.24 26.03 -1.18
N TRP A 114 7.38 24.86 -0.55
CA TRP A 114 7.12 23.59 -1.22
C TRP A 114 6.61 22.53 -0.26
N MET A 115 5.63 21.76 -0.72
CA MET A 115 5.08 20.62 0.02
C MET A 115 4.92 19.43 -0.92
N ALA A 116 5.26 18.24 -0.42
CA ALA A 116 4.78 16.97 -0.95
C ALA A 116 4.11 16.20 0.17
N ALA A 117 2.84 15.84 -0.02
CA ALA A 117 2.13 15.01 0.93
C ALA A 117 1.39 13.88 0.22
N VAL A 118 1.24 12.78 0.93
CA VAL A 118 0.41 11.65 0.52
C VAL A 118 -0.53 11.26 1.66
N LEU A 119 -1.78 11.00 1.34
CA LEU A 119 -2.75 10.33 2.19
C LEU A 119 -2.67 8.83 1.92
N ILE A 120 -2.57 8.02 2.96
CA ILE A 120 -2.65 6.56 2.87
C ILE A 120 -3.82 6.11 3.72
N ALA A 121 -4.64 5.22 3.19
CA ALA A 121 -5.80 4.70 3.88
C ALA A 121 -5.89 3.18 3.74
N PHE A 122 -6.31 2.52 4.81
CA PHE A 122 -6.49 1.07 4.92
C PHE A 122 -7.88 0.76 5.46
N ASN A 123 -8.54 -0.23 4.86
CA ASN A 123 -9.73 -0.89 5.37
C ASN A 123 -9.48 -2.39 5.47
N ALA A 124 -9.29 -2.89 6.69
CA ALA A 124 -9.13 -4.30 6.99
C ALA A 124 -10.46 -5.05 7.18
N SER A 125 -11.61 -4.36 7.19
CA SER A 125 -12.92 -5.00 7.32
C SER A 125 -13.36 -5.71 6.03
N ASP A 126 -14.36 -6.56 6.17
CA ASP A 126 -15.10 -7.22 5.08
C ASP A 126 -16.24 -6.35 4.51
N LYS A 127 -16.37 -5.09 4.95
CA LYS A 127 -17.42 -4.16 4.54
C LYS A 127 -16.83 -2.87 3.99
N GLU A 128 -17.61 -2.17 3.18
CA GLU A 128 -17.28 -0.81 2.80
C GLU A 128 -17.24 0.07 4.06
N LYS A 129 -16.32 1.04 4.07
CA LYS A 129 -16.21 2.01 5.13
C LYS A 129 -16.11 3.42 4.58
N VAL A 130 -16.89 4.32 5.15
CA VAL A 130 -16.82 5.75 4.87
C VAL A 130 -16.31 6.45 6.11
N ILE A 131 -15.24 7.22 5.95
CA ILE A 131 -14.61 8.00 7.02
C ILE A 131 -14.70 9.48 6.66
N GLU A 132 -15.09 10.30 7.63
CA GLU A 132 -15.01 11.75 7.55
C GLU A 132 -14.00 12.24 8.58
N ILE A 133 -13.01 13.00 8.12
CA ILE A 133 -11.99 13.61 8.97
C ILE A 133 -11.94 15.11 8.73
N ASP A 134 -11.83 15.88 9.80
CA ASP A 134 -11.43 17.27 9.70
C ASP A 134 -9.97 17.29 9.22
N TYR A 135 -9.75 17.96 8.10
CA TYR A 135 -8.46 18.02 7.42
C TYR A 135 -8.26 19.45 6.96
N VAL A 136 -7.69 20.25 7.86
CA VAL A 136 -7.34 21.63 7.56
C VAL A 136 -6.04 21.61 6.79
N VAL A 137 -6.13 21.87 5.49
CA VAL A 137 -4.93 22.07 4.70
C VAL A 137 -4.38 23.46 5.01
N PRO A 138 -3.06 23.62 5.26
CA PRO A 138 -2.52 24.90 5.74
C PRO A 138 -2.77 26.12 4.85
N GLU A 139 -3.14 25.96 3.58
CA GLU A 139 -3.49 27.04 2.64
C GLU A 139 -4.29 26.45 1.45
N ARG A 140 -4.70 27.25 0.43
CA ARG A 140 -5.47 26.74 -0.73
C ARG A 140 -4.70 25.59 -1.43
N ILE A 141 -5.11 24.36 -1.17
CA ILE A 141 -4.55 23.15 -1.78
C ILE A 141 -5.65 22.49 -2.62
N ALA A 142 -5.32 22.10 -3.84
CA ALA A 142 -6.22 21.35 -4.71
C ALA A 142 -5.88 19.87 -4.56
N LEU A 143 -6.86 19.04 -4.21
CA LEU A 143 -6.65 17.61 -4.22
C LEU A 143 -6.58 17.15 -5.68
N PHE A 144 -5.37 16.82 -6.13
CA PHE A 144 -5.18 16.13 -7.39
C PHE A 144 -5.06 14.65 -7.06
N GLU A 145 -5.93 13.84 -7.66
CA GLU A 145 -5.72 12.40 -7.69
C GLU A 145 -4.43 12.13 -8.46
N VAL A 146 -3.33 12.01 -7.73
CA VAL A 146 -2.10 11.49 -8.32
C VAL A 146 -2.09 10.03 -7.96
N SER A 147 -2.71 9.28 -8.86
CA SER A 147 -2.31 7.94 -9.25
C SER A 147 -1.61 7.20 -8.13
N LEU A 148 -2.39 6.43 -7.36
CA LEU A 148 -2.48 5.00 -7.59
C LEU A 148 -3.80 4.48 -7.07
N GLY A 149 -4.54 3.86 -8.00
CA GLY A 149 -5.78 3.19 -7.69
C GLY A 149 -5.59 2.01 -6.71
N PRO A 150 -6.63 1.68 -5.94
CA PRO A 150 -6.74 0.67 -4.85
C PRO A 150 -6.28 -0.79 -5.08
N VAL A 151 -6.22 -1.60 -3.97
CA VAL A 151 -5.88 -3.05 -3.93
C VAL A 151 -6.89 -3.94 -4.65
N VAL A 152 -8.18 -3.73 -4.37
CA VAL A 152 -9.22 -4.75 -4.59
C VAL A 152 -10.30 -4.28 -5.56
N SER A 153 -10.49 -2.97 -5.79
CA SER A 153 -11.55 -2.48 -6.69
C SER A 153 -11.31 -1.05 -7.12
N ASP A 154 -11.79 -0.57 -8.27
CA ASP A 154 -11.71 0.86 -8.64
C ASP A 154 -12.79 1.75 -7.97
N ARG A 155 -13.10 1.56 -6.68
CA ARG A 155 -14.27 2.17 -6.02
C ARG A 155 -13.94 3.16 -4.90
N GLU A 156 -12.67 3.37 -4.64
CA GLU A 156 -12.21 4.23 -3.56
C GLU A 156 -12.21 5.67 -4.02
N THR A 157 -12.75 6.54 -3.17
CA THR A 157 -12.85 7.97 -3.47
C THR A 157 -12.45 8.79 -2.26
N VAL A 158 -11.60 9.78 -2.46
CA VAL A 158 -11.32 10.84 -1.48
C VAL A 158 -11.91 12.13 -2.02
N LYS A 159 -12.89 12.69 -1.31
CA LYS A 159 -13.53 13.97 -1.65
C LYS A 159 -13.23 15.00 -0.58
N SER A 160 -13.06 16.26 -0.97
CA SER A 160 -12.86 17.36 -0.03
C SER A 160 -13.82 18.52 -0.29
N ASP A 161 -14.24 19.16 0.80
CA ASP A 161 -14.96 20.44 0.80
C ASP A 161 -14.06 21.63 1.22
N GLY A 162 -12.75 21.41 1.34
CA GLY A 162 -11.76 22.39 1.81
C GLY A 162 -11.53 22.41 3.32
N LYS A 163 -12.37 21.74 4.12
CA LYS A 163 -12.19 21.59 5.57
C LYS A 163 -12.19 20.14 6.03
N ARG A 164 -12.83 19.26 5.26
CA ARG A 164 -12.98 17.85 5.56
C ARG A 164 -12.55 17.00 4.38
N LEU A 165 -12.12 15.78 4.69
CA LEU A 165 -12.00 14.69 3.73
C LEU A 165 -13.09 13.67 4.01
N ARG A 166 -13.81 13.27 2.96
CA ARG A 166 -14.67 12.09 2.95
C ARG A 166 -13.99 11.00 2.15
N ILE A 167 -13.66 9.90 2.83
CA ILE A 167 -12.87 8.79 2.32
C ILE A 167 -13.78 7.56 2.26
N THR A 168 -14.07 7.07 1.06
CA THR A 168 -14.82 5.82 0.84
C THR A 168 -13.84 4.71 0.50
N MET A 169 -13.88 3.61 1.25
CA MET A 169 -12.95 2.50 1.15
C MET A 169 -13.70 1.19 0.95
N ALA A 170 -13.37 0.46 -0.12
CA ALA A 170 -13.87 -0.88 -0.34
C ALA A 170 -13.42 -1.86 0.78
N PRO A 171 -14.08 -3.01 0.97
CA PRO A 171 -13.56 -4.07 1.83
C PRO A 171 -12.12 -4.47 1.48
N ARG A 172 -11.30 -4.78 2.49
CA ARG A 172 -9.93 -5.30 2.32
C ARG A 172 -9.07 -4.46 1.36
N SER A 173 -9.08 -3.14 1.52
CA SER A 173 -8.41 -2.22 0.61
C SER A 173 -7.36 -1.34 1.26
N ALA A 174 -6.41 -0.89 0.44
CA ALA A 174 -5.33 0.02 0.75
C ALA A 174 -5.05 0.88 -0.47
N PHE A 175 -4.90 2.18 -0.29
CA PHE A 175 -4.67 3.10 -1.39
C PHE A 175 -3.93 4.34 -0.92
N VAL A 176 -3.46 5.11 -1.89
CA VAL A 176 -2.64 6.30 -1.68
C VAL A 176 -3.13 7.42 -2.60
N TYR A 177 -3.26 8.63 -2.05
CA TYR A 177 -3.56 9.85 -2.80
C TYR A 177 -2.42 10.85 -2.56
N GLU A 178 -1.86 11.44 -3.61
CA GLU A 178 -1.00 12.62 -3.43
C GLU A 178 -1.84 13.87 -3.16
N ILE A 179 -1.29 14.78 -2.37
CA ILE A 179 -1.88 16.06 -2.02
C ILE A 179 -0.92 17.13 -2.54
N LYS A 180 -1.39 18.00 -3.44
CA LYS A 180 -0.58 19.07 -4.04
C LYS A 180 -1.22 20.44 -3.82
N PRO A 181 -0.45 21.51 -3.58
CA PRO A 181 -0.99 22.86 -3.51
C PRO A 181 -1.84 23.22 -4.74
N ALA A 182 -2.90 24.00 -4.57
CA ALA A 182 -3.65 24.55 -5.69
C ALA A 182 -2.75 25.60 -6.34
N ARG A 183 -2.68 25.60 -7.68
CA ARG A 183 -2.12 26.73 -8.40
C ARG A 183 -3.11 27.90 -8.41
#